data_AF-A0A6M0A731-F1
#
_entry.id   AF-A0A6M0A731-F1
#
_cell.length_a   1.000
_cell.length_b   1.000
_cell.length_c   1.000
_cell.angle_alpha   90.00
_cell.angle_beta   90.00
_cell.angle_gamma   90.00
#
_symmetry.space_group_name_H-M   'P 1'
#
loop_
_entity.id
_entity.type
_entity.pdbx_description
1 polymer ?
#
loop_
_entity_poly.entity_id
_entity_poly.type
_entity_poly.pdbx_seq_one_letter_code
_entity_poly.pdbx_strand_id
1 'polypeptide(L)'
;MAKSGNYLLIGSTEAYSGKSTITLGVAHKLQKQGISIAYGKPLGNSLNSASVEIDADVQFITETLKLSENSIRPTLFMLDESTITKRLLGEDNTD
;
A
#
# COMPACT_ATOMS: atom_id res chain seq x y z
N MET A 1 -2.61 -8.76 -26.49
CA MET A 1 -2.76 -7.51 -25.71
C MET A 1 -2.82 -7.90 -24.24
N ALA A 2 -1.94 -7.37 -23.40
CA ALA A 2 -2.07 -7.56 -21.96
C ALA A 2 -3.38 -6.92 -21.51
N LYS A 3 -4.26 -7.70 -20.87
CA LYS A 3 -5.55 -7.22 -20.38
C LYS A 3 -5.26 -6.17 -19.30
N SER A 4 -5.79 -4.96 -19.46
CA SER A 4 -5.74 -3.92 -18.42
C SER A 4 -6.34 -4.47 -17.13
N GLY A 5 -5.58 -4.42 -16.03
CA GLY A 5 -6.14 -4.64 -14.70
C GLY A 5 -7.10 -3.50 -14.34
N ASN A 6 -8.11 -3.79 -13.52
CA ASN A 6 -8.91 -2.75 -12.87
C ASN A 6 -8.19 -2.31 -11.59
N TYR A 7 -8.21 -1.02 -11.29
CA TYR A 7 -7.59 -0.45 -10.09
C TYR A 7 -8.66 0.14 -9.17
N LEU A 8 -8.54 -0.13 -7.87
CA LEU A 8 -9.34 0.49 -6.82
C LEU A 8 -8.41 1.23 -5.87
N LEU A 9 -8.56 2.55 -5.79
CA LEU A 9 -7.81 3.39 -4.85
C LEU A 9 -8.65 3.63 -3.60
N ILE A 10 -8.06 3.37 -2.43
CA ILE A 10 -8.68 3.58 -1.12
C ILE A 10 -7.82 4.59 -0.36
N GLY A 11 -8.31 5.83 -0.28
CA GLY A 11 -7.68 6.93 0.44
C GLY A 11 -8.57 7.46 1.57
N SER A 12 -8.00 8.30 2.42
CA SER A 12 -8.71 9.03 3.48
C SER A 12 -7.96 10.30 3.80
N THR A 13 -8.68 11.34 4.23
CA THR A 13 -8.10 12.56 4.81
C THR A 13 -7.71 12.39 6.28
N GLU A 14 -8.17 11.31 6.92
CA GLU A 14 -7.97 11.04 8.34
C GLU A 14 -7.11 9.78 8.55
N ALA A 15 -6.18 9.85 9.50
CA ALA A 15 -5.38 8.70 9.91
C ALA A 15 -6.24 7.70 10.68
N TYR A 16 -5.84 6.42 10.71
CA TYR A 16 -6.53 5.38 11.50
C TYR A 16 -8.04 5.19 11.23
N SER A 17 -8.56 5.69 10.11
CA SER A 17 -9.97 5.65 9.73
C SER A 17 -10.49 4.29 9.22
N GLY A 18 -9.76 3.19 9.46
CA GLY A 18 -10.14 1.85 8.99
C GLY A 18 -9.86 1.54 7.51
N LYS A 19 -8.95 2.28 6.85
CA LYS A 19 -8.54 2.03 5.45
C LYS A 19 -8.07 0.59 5.22
N SER A 20 -7.17 0.09 6.07
CA SER A 20 -6.67 -1.28 5.96
C SER A 20 -7.78 -2.32 6.15
N THR A 21 -8.74 -2.05 7.05
CA THR A 21 -9.91 -2.90 7.29
C THR A 21 -10.82 -2.98 6.06
N ILE A 22 -11.16 -1.85 5.44
CA ILE A 22 -12.02 -1.85 4.25
C ILE A 22 -11.31 -2.51 3.06
N THR A 23 -10.00 -2.25 2.88
CA THR A 23 -9.18 -2.92 1.86
C THR A 23 -9.21 -4.43 2.03
N LEU A 24 -8.98 -4.91 3.26
CA LEU A 24 -8.97 -6.33 3.58
C LEU A 24 -10.34 -6.97 3.29
N GLY A 25 -11.43 -6.35 3.76
CA GLY A 25 -12.79 -6.87 3.56
C GLY A 25 -13.19 -6.93 2.09
N VAL A 26 -12.89 -5.87 1.32
CA VAL A 26 -13.17 -5.82 -0.12
C VAL A 26 -12.34 -6.87 -0.86
N ALA A 27 -11.02 -6.92 -0.64
CA ALA A 27 -10.14 -7.87 -1.28
C ALA A 27 -10.52 -9.32 -0.97
N HIS A 28 -10.83 -9.62 0.30
CA HIS A 28 -11.28 -10.96 0.71
C HIS A 28 -12.58 -11.37 0.00
N LYS A 29 -13.55 -10.45 -0.12
CA LYS A 29 -14.81 -10.72 -0.84
C LYS A 29 -14.57 -10.99 -2.32
N LEU A 30 -13.70 -10.22 -2.97
CA LEU A 30 -13.35 -10.40 -4.38
C LEU A 30 -12.58 -11.71 -4.62
N GLN A 31 -11.64 -12.07 -3.73
CA GLN A 31 -10.98 -13.38 -3.78
C GLN A 31 -11.98 -14.54 -3.69
N LYS A 32 -12.98 -14.44 -2.80
CA LYS A 32 -14.08 -15.43 -2.70
C LYS A 32 -14.93 -15.53 -3.96
N GLN A 33 -14.93 -14.52 -4.82
CA GLN A 33 -15.59 -14.53 -6.13
C GLN A 33 -14.67 -15.03 -7.26
N GLY A 34 -13.45 -15.50 -6.95
CA GLY A 34 -12.49 -15.98 -7.93
C GLY A 34 -11.72 -14.86 -8.65
N ILE A 35 -11.78 -13.63 -8.16
CA ILE A 35 -11.04 -12.50 -8.75
C ILE A 35 -9.63 -12.48 -8.17
N SER A 36 -8.62 -12.49 -9.05
CA SER A 36 -7.23 -12.33 -8.64
C SER A 36 -6.97 -10.91 -8.15
N ILE A 37 -6.30 -10.80 -7.00
CA ILE A 37 -5.99 -9.52 -6.35
C ILE A 37 -4.47 -9.33 -6.31
N ALA A 38 -4.06 -8.11 -6.63
CA ALA A 38 -2.75 -7.57 -6.30
C ALA A 38 -2.95 -6.38 -5.36
N TYR A 39 -2.04 -6.17 -4.43
CA TYR A 39 -2.11 -5.09 -3.44
C TYR A 39 -0.77 -4.36 -3.34
N GLY A 40 -0.84 -3.06 -3.12
CA GLY A 40 0.28 -2.27 -2.67
C GLY A 40 -0.19 -0.92 -2.17
N LYS A 41 0.74 -0.21 -1.54
CA LYS A 41 0.49 1.09 -0.94
C LYS A 41 1.46 2.08 -1.56
N PRO A 42 1.03 2.89 -2.55
CA PRO A 42 1.93 3.76 -3.29
C PRO A 42 2.67 4.76 -2.39
N LEU A 43 1.99 5.27 -1.37
CA LEU A 43 2.53 6.17 -0.35
C LEU A 43 2.68 5.41 0.96
N GLY A 44 3.87 4.88 1.19
CA GLY A 44 4.23 4.27 2.47
C GLY A 44 4.36 5.33 3.55
N ASN A 45 4.12 4.97 4.80
CA ASN A 45 4.26 5.87 5.94
C ASN A 45 4.57 5.14 7.26
N SER A 46 4.78 3.82 7.20
CA SER A 46 5.04 3.02 8.38
C SER A 46 5.96 1.87 8.00
N LEU A 47 7.20 1.91 8.45
CA LEU A 47 8.17 0.83 8.22
C LEU A 47 7.96 -0.30 9.22
N ASN A 48 8.12 -1.55 8.77
CA ASN A 48 8.20 -2.66 9.69
C ASN A 48 9.59 -2.70 10.35
N SER A 49 9.65 -2.79 11.68
CA SER A 49 10.89 -2.95 12.44
C SER A 49 11.73 -4.18 12.04
N ALA A 50 11.10 -5.22 11.46
CA ALA A 50 11.76 -6.44 11.01
C ALA A 50 12.22 -6.38 9.54
N SER A 51 11.64 -5.50 8.72
CA SER A 51 12.04 -5.30 7.32
C SER A 51 11.91 -3.83 6.95
N VAL A 52 13.05 -3.14 6.86
CA VAL A 52 13.12 -1.69 6.57
C VAL A 52 12.63 -1.37 5.15
N GLU A 53 12.40 -2.38 4.32
CA GLU A 53 12.04 -2.22 2.91
C GLU A 53 10.54 -2.32 2.62
N ILE A 54 9.73 -2.81 3.57
CA ILE A 54 8.29 -3.04 3.35
C ILE A 54 7.46 -2.24 4.35
N ASP A 55 6.44 -1.54 3.82
CA ASP A 55 5.48 -0.83 4.65
C ASP A 55 4.63 -1.83 5.45
N ALA A 56 4.41 -1.56 6.74
CA ALA A 56 3.72 -2.44 7.66
C ALA A 56 2.29 -2.78 7.21
N ASP A 57 1.56 -1.85 6.57
CA ASP A 57 0.23 -2.13 6.02
C ASP A 57 0.31 -3.06 4.81
N VAL A 58 1.36 -2.93 3.99
CA VAL A 58 1.61 -3.84 2.85
C VAL A 58 1.78 -5.25 3.36
N GLN A 59 2.71 -5.45 4.28
CA GLN A 59 2.99 -6.76 4.85
C GLN A 59 1.75 -7.37 5.51
N PHE A 60 1.07 -6.61 6.38
CA PHE A 60 -0.13 -7.07 7.07
C PHE A 60 -1.21 -7.55 6.10
N ILE A 61 -1.52 -6.77 5.06
CA ILE A 61 -2.57 -7.12 4.10
C ILE A 61 -2.15 -8.30 3.23
N THR A 62 -0.91 -8.33 2.74
CA THR A 62 -0.45 -9.40 1.84
C THR A 62 -0.38 -10.75 2.56
N GLU A 63 0.09 -10.78 3.81
CA GLU A 63 0.13 -11.99 4.64
C GLU A 63 -1.28 -12.48 4.97
N THR A 64 -2.17 -11.57 5.38
CA THR A 64 -3.55 -11.92 5.73
C THR A 64 -4.34 -12.47 4.55
N LEU A 65 -4.15 -11.89 3.35
CA LEU A 65 -4.80 -12.35 2.12
C LEU A 65 -4.05 -13.49 1.42
N LYS A 66 -2.91 -13.94 1.97
CA LYS A 66 -2.04 -14.97 1.40
C LYS A 66 -1.67 -14.70 -0.06
N LEU A 67 -1.32 -13.45 -0.37
CA LEU A 67 -0.91 -13.05 -1.71
C LEU A 67 0.46 -13.63 -2.04
N SER A 68 0.67 -13.99 -3.30
CA SER A 68 2.01 -14.33 -3.79
C SER A 68 2.85 -13.07 -3.98
N GLU A 69 4.17 -13.22 -4.00
CA GLU A 69 5.11 -12.10 -4.20
C GLU A 69 4.82 -11.31 -5.49
N ASN A 70 4.42 -12.00 -6.56
CA ASN A 70 4.04 -11.36 -7.84
C ASN A 70 2.78 -10.49 -7.76
N SER A 71 1.97 -10.66 -6.72
CA SER A 71 0.77 -9.87 -6.43
C SER A 71 1.04 -8.70 -5.48
N ILE A 72 2.28 -8.52 -5.01
CA ILE A 72 2.68 -7.38 -4.19
C ILE A 72 3.17 -6.27 -5.13
N ARG A 73 2.59 -5.07 -4.99
CA ARG A 73 2.98 -3.88 -5.75
C ARG A 73 3.92 -3.02 -4.90
N PRO A 74 4.98 -2.46 -5.49
CA PRO A 74 5.98 -1.70 -4.74
C PRO A 74 5.37 -0.43 -4.16
N THR A 75 5.86 -0.04 -3.00
CA THR A 75 5.70 1.32 -2.47
C THR A 75 6.50 2.27 -3.35
N LEU A 76 5.87 3.31 -3.88
CA LEU A 76 6.52 4.25 -4.80
C LEU A 76 7.28 5.34 -4.07
N PHE A 77 6.76 5.76 -2.91
CA PHE A 77 7.36 6.79 -2.08
C PHE A 77 7.10 6.50 -0.60
N MET A 78 8.12 6.69 0.23
CA MET A 78 8.01 6.54 1.67
C MET A 78 7.89 7.92 2.31
N LEU A 79 6.84 8.16 3.07
CA LEU A 79 6.64 9.33 3.91
C LEU A 79 7.25 9.05 5.28
N ASP A 80 8.56 9.23 5.36
CA ASP A 80 9.33 9.17 6.60
C ASP A 80 9.78 10.57 7.05
N GLU A 81 10.36 10.65 8.25
CA GLU A 81 10.84 11.91 8.79
C GLU A 81 11.83 12.62 7.86
N SER A 82 12.71 11.86 7.18
CA SER A 82 13.74 12.41 6.31
C SER A 82 13.16 13.05 5.05
N THR A 83 12.21 12.38 4.41
CA THR A 83 11.54 12.81 3.17
C THR A 83 10.63 14.00 3.45
N ILE A 84 9.89 13.96 4.56
CA ILE A 84 9.06 15.09 5.01
C ILE A 84 9.93 16.31 5.31
N THR A 85 11.04 16.13 6.03
CA THR A 85 11.94 17.25 6.39
C THR A 85 12.52 17.91 5.14
N LYS A 86 13.01 17.13 4.17
CA LYS A 86 13.54 17.66 2.90
C LYS A 86 12.49 18.47 2.13
N ARG A 87 11.25 17.99 2.07
CA ARG A 87 10.14 18.71 1.40
C ARG A 87 9.80 20.01 2.13
N LEU A 88 9.74 19.99 3.47
CA LEU A 88 9.45 21.19 4.27
C LEU A 88 10.56 22.25 4.21
N LEU A 89 11.83 21.83 4.07
CA LEU A 89 12.98 22.73 3.93
C LEU A 89 13.20 23.22 2.48
N GLY A 90 12.41 22.75 1.51
CA GLY A 90 12.59 23.08 0.09
C GLY A 90 13.82 22.43 -0.54
N GLU A 91 14.40 21.41 0.10
CA GLU A 91 15.51 20.61 -0.43
C GLU A 91 15.01 19.59 -1.47
N ASP A 92 13.74 19.16 -1.35
CA ASP A 92 13.04 18.36 -2.35
C ASP A 92 11.94 19.18 -3.04
N ASN A 93 12.19 19.51 -4.32
CA ASN A 93 11.30 20.30 -5.17
C ASN A 93 10.61 19.44 -6.25
N THR A 94 10.72 18.11 -6.15
CA THR A 94 10.08 17.20 -7.10
C THR A 94 8.58 17.10 -6.76
N ASP A 95 7.73 17.17 -7.79
CA ASP A 95 6.28 17.01 -7.67
C ASP A 95 5.83 15.57 -7.94
#